data_AF-A0A7W7ICV0-F1
#
_entry.id   AF-A0A7W7ICV0-F1
#
_cell.length_a   1.000
_cell.length_b   1.000
_cell.length_c   1.000
_cell.angle_alpha   90.00
_cell.angle_beta   90.00
_cell.angle_gamma   90.00
#
_symmetry.space_group_name_H-M   'P 1'
#
loop_
_entity.id
_entity.type
_entity.pdbx_description
1 polymer ?
#
loop_
_entity_poly.entity_id
_entity_poly.type
_entity_poly.pdbx_seq_one_letter_code
_entity_poly.pdbx_strand_id
1 'polypeptide(L)' 'MTVDDIAAIWRIPKGTVYRYAHQSQWRRYTLNRRVYYHPDDVMDTFDPPAQGS' A
#
# COMPACT_ATOMS: atom_id res chain seq x y z
N MET A 1 5.20 -3.96 1.84
CA MET A 1 3.81 -4.26 2.25
C MET A 1 3.04 -4.87 1.11
N THR A 2 2.26 -5.91 1.35
CA THR A 2 1.41 -6.51 0.31
C THR A 2 0.15 -5.67 0.10
N VAL A 3 -0.53 -5.86 -1.04
CA VAL A 3 -1.83 -5.21 -1.30
C VAL A 3 -2.88 -5.59 -0.26
N ASP A 4 -2.82 -6.82 0.27
CA ASP A 4 -3.72 -7.32 1.31
C ASP A 4 -3.52 -6.55 2.62
N ASP A 5 -2.26 -6.35 3.03
CA ASP A 5 -1.91 -5.59 4.25
C ASP A 5 -2.40 -4.14 4.13
N ILE A 6 -2.14 -3.49 3.00
CA ILE A 6 -2.51 -2.09 2.77
C ILE A 6 -4.04 -1.94 2.81
N ALA A 7 -4.76 -2.81 2.11
CA ALA A 7 -6.21 -2.79 2.09
C ALA A 7 -6.81 -2.99 3.49
N ALA A 8 -6.22 -3.87 4.31
CA ALA A 8 -6.67 -4.13 5.67
C ALA A 8 -6.38 -2.98 6.64
N ILE A 9 -5.15 -2.43 6.61
CA ILE A 9 -4.71 -1.38 7.53
C ILE A 9 -5.45 -0.06 7.25
N TRP A 10 -5.54 0.37 5.99
CA TRP A 10 -6.19 1.62 5.60
C TRP A 10 -7.69 1.47 5.30
N ARG A 11 -8.24 0.24 5.39
CA ARG A 11 -9.65 -0.08 5.11
C ARG A 11 -10.14 0.42 3.75
N ILE A 12 -9.29 0.28 2.72
CA ILE A 12 -9.59 0.69 1.35
C ILE A 12 -9.64 -0.51 0.39
N PRO A 13 -10.41 -0.42 -0.71
CA PRO A 13 -10.43 -1.48 -1.72
C PRO A 13 -9.05 -1.71 -2.36
N LYS A 14 -8.71 -2.97 -2.66
CA LYS A 14 -7.46 -3.31 -3.38
C LYS A 14 -7.32 -2.59 -4.72
N GLY A 15 -8.43 -2.37 -5.44
CA GLY A 15 -8.43 -1.59 -6.68
C GLY A 15 -7.95 -0.16 -6.49
N THR A 16 -8.27 0.46 -5.34
CA THR A 16 -7.76 1.78 -4.96
C THR A 16 -6.26 1.73 -4.71
N VAL A 17 -5.77 0.71 -4.00
CA VAL A 17 -4.33 0.49 -3.79
C VAL A 17 -3.59 0.39 -5.13
N TYR A 18 -4.06 -0.44 -6.06
CA TYR A 18 -3.45 -0.56 -7.38
C TYR A 18 -3.47 0.75 -8.18
N ARG A 19 -4.58 1.49 -8.09
CA ARG A 19 -4.73 2.78 -8.74
C ARG A 19 -3.72 3.82 -8.21
N TYR A 20 -3.49 3.88 -6.91
CA TYR A 20 -2.48 4.77 -6.33
C TYR A 20 -1.06 4.29 -6.63
N ALA A 21 -0.80 2.99 -6.49
CA ALA A 21 0.50 2.41 -6.83
C ALA A 21 0.91 2.71 -8.28
N HIS A 22 -0.05 2.72 -9.20
CA HIS A 22 0.19 3.10 -10.58
C HIS A 22 0.35 4.61 -10.77
N GLN A 23 -0.51 5.45 -10.17
CA GLN A 23 -0.42 6.91 -10.35
C GLN A 23 0.85 7.51 -9.72
N SER A 24 1.22 7.05 -8.53
CA SER A 24 2.38 7.54 -7.78
C SER A 24 3.64 6.72 -8.05
N GLN A 25 3.61 5.80 -9.02
CA GLN A 25 4.75 4.96 -9.45
C GLN A 25 5.46 4.28 -8.27
N TRP A 26 4.70 3.65 -7.38
CA TRP A 26 5.25 3.01 -6.20
C TRP A 26 6.28 1.94 -6.56
N ARG A 27 7.40 1.98 -5.83
CA ARG A 27 8.44 0.95 -5.89
C ARG A 27 7.85 -0.35 -5.40
N ARG A 28 8.04 -1.40 -6.19
CA ARG A 28 7.57 -2.75 -5.90
C ARG A 28 8.67 -3.77 -6.14
N TYR A 29 8.69 -4.82 -5.33
CA TYR A 29 9.56 -5.97 -5.51
C TYR A 29 8.77 -7.26 -5.35
N THR A 30 9.24 -8.30 -6.03
CA THR A 30 8.64 -9.64 -5.95
C THR A 30 9.53 -10.52 -5.09
N LEU A 31 8.95 -11.08 -4.03
CA LEU A 31 9.62 -12.04 -3.14
C LEU A 31 8.70 -13.25 -2.95
N ASN A 32 9.21 -14.46 -3.15
CA ASN A 32 8.45 -15.71 -2.99
C ASN A 32 7.07 -15.70 -3.69
N ARG A 33 7.03 -15.21 -4.94
CA ARG A 33 5.81 -15.05 -5.77
C ARG A 33 4.78 -14.06 -5.21
N ARG A 34 5.11 -13.26 -4.20
CA ARG A 34 4.28 -12.18 -3.68
C ARG A 34 4.87 -10.83 -4.06
N VAL A 35 3.99 -9.88 -4.39
CA VAL A 35 4.36 -8.50 -4.71
C VAL A 35 4.28 -7.67 -3.43
N TYR A 36 5.35 -6.94 -3.17
CA TYR A 36 5.47 -6.03 -2.04
C TYR A 36 5.71 -4.62 -2.56
N TYR A 37 4.95 -3.66 -2.06
CA TYR A 37 5.18 -2.23 -2.25
C TYR A 37 6.11 -1.68 -1.16
N HIS A 38 6.91 -0.67 -1.49
CA HIS A 38 7.76 -0.01 -0.52
C HIS A 38 6.92 0.74 0.52
N PRO A 39 7.18 0.58 1.83
CA PRO A 39 6.40 1.24 2.88
C PRO A 39 6.32 2.77 2.73
N ASP A 40 7.45 3.42 2.44
CA ASP A 40 7.49 4.89 2.27
C ASP A 40 6.51 5.38 1.20
N ASP A 41 6.45 4.73 0.03
CA ASP A 41 5.55 5.17 -1.04
C ASP A 41 4.07 5.03 -0.63
N VAL A 42 3.77 4.03 0.20
CA VAL A 42 2.43 3.83 0.77
C VAL A 42 2.11 4.94 1.77
N MET A 43 3.05 5.25 2.67
CA MET A 43 2.88 6.28 3.71
C MET A 43 2.86 7.71 3.14
N ASP A 44 3.59 7.96 2.05
CA ASP A 44 3.55 9.24 1.34
C ASP A 44 2.19 9.47 0.66
N THR A 45 1.47 8.40 0.36
CA THR A 45 0.16 8.47 -0.32
C THR A 45 -1.01 8.41 0.63
N PHE A 46 -0.89 7.64 1.71
CA PHE A 46 -1.93 7.47 2.71
C PHE A 46 -1.39 7.87 4.07
N ASP A 47 -2.06 8.83 4.71
CA ASP A 47 -1.78 9.14 6.11
C ASP A 47 -1.84 7.86 6.95
N PRO A 48 -0.91 7.65 7.89
CA PRO A 48 -0.97 6.52 8.78
C PRO A 48 -2.36 6.46 9.43
N PRO A 49 -3.00 5.27 9.50
CA PRO A 49 -4.32 5.17 10.11
C PRO A 49 -4.20 5.78 11.51
N ALA A 50 -5.10 6.72 11.83
CA ALA A 50 -5.08 7.43 13.09
C ALA A 50 -4.87 6.40 14.21
N GLN A 51 -3.67 6.41 14.79
CA GLN A 51 -3.38 5.61 15.97
C GLN A 51 -4.24 6.26 17.04
N GLY A 52 -5.35 5.59 17.37
CA GLY A 52 -6.36 6.12 18.29
C GLY A 52 -5.67 6.73 19.51
N SER A 53 -5.94 8.02 19.72
CA SER A 53 -5.60 8.78 20.92
C SER A 53 -6.33 8.24 22.13
#